data_AF-A0A0D8Y4Y7-F1
#
_entry.id   AF-A0A0D8Y4Y7-F1
#
_cell.length_a   1.000
_cell.length_b   1.000
_cell.length_c   1.000
_cell.angle_alpha   90.00
_cell.angle_beta   90.00
_cell.angle_gamma   90.00
#
_symmetry.space_group_name_H-M   'P 1'
#
loop_
_entity.id
_entity.type
_entity.pdbx_description
1 polymer ?
#
loop_
_entity_poly.entity_id
_entity_poly.type
_entity_poly.pdbx_seq_one_letter_code
_entity_poly.pdbx_strand_id
1 'polypeptide(L)'
;MAVPQDAEETLCPEHFRSQLGESSFTVPDISTKVFKEECTYCFRTPFHQGGLFVCLKTYACFCYTHVGLYAEQSGNTLFLHVFSRKVDLESEEESDGEPKDKITRLAIGVDSGFDTKKFSSLHIRLEYNVQA
;
A
#
# COMPACT_ATOMS: atom_id res chain seq x y z
N MET A 1 11.14 10.09 32.83
CA MET A 1 11.55 9.73 31.46
C MET A 1 10.37 10.05 30.56
N ALA A 2 10.49 11.10 29.75
CA ALA A 2 9.40 11.60 28.92
C ALA A 2 9.21 10.66 27.73
N VAL A 3 7.99 10.18 27.56
CA VAL A 3 7.56 9.46 26.35
C VAL A 3 7.43 10.53 25.25
N PRO A 4 8.12 10.41 24.11
CA PRO A 4 7.98 11.36 23.00
C PRO A 4 6.52 11.39 22.52
N GLN A 5 5.98 12.59 22.33
CA GLN A 5 4.57 12.86 22.04
C GLN A 5 4.23 12.84 20.54
N ASP A 6 5.13 12.36 19.68
CA ASP A 6 4.91 12.28 18.23
C ASP A 6 4.44 10.89 17.80
N ALA A 7 3.65 10.22 18.65
CA ALA A 7 2.83 9.10 18.19
C ALA A 7 1.67 9.70 17.41
N GLU A 8 1.88 9.84 16.10
CA GLU A 8 0.86 10.13 15.09
C GLU A 8 -0.45 9.46 15.51
N GLU A 9 -1.41 10.30 15.93
CA GLU A 9 -2.67 9.83 16.48
C GLU A 9 -3.28 8.82 15.50
N THR A 10 -3.64 7.64 15.99
CA THR A 10 -4.32 6.63 15.19
C THR A 10 -5.63 7.24 14.68
N LEU A 11 -5.62 7.77 13.46
CA LEU A 11 -6.78 8.26 12.73
C LEU A 11 -7.68 7.08 12.42
N CYS A 12 -8.39 6.59 13.43
CA CYS A 12 -9.72 6.04 13.24
C CYS A 12 -10.67 7.16 13.63
N PRO A 13 -11.11 8.00 12.66
CA PRO A 13 -12.05 9.08 12.96
C PRO A 13 -13.26 8.47 13.66
N GLU A 14 -13.68 8.98 14.82
CA GLU A 14 -14.86 8.48 15.54
C GLU A 14 -16.10 8.41 14.61
N HIS A 15 -16.18 9.31 13.63
CA HIS A 15 -17.17 9.30 12.55
C HIS A 15 -17.15 8.02 11.69
N PHE A 16 -15.97 7.50 11.39
CA PHE A 16 -15.79 6.28 10.61
C PHE A 16 -16.39 5.09 11.35
N ARG A 17 -16.12 4.95 12.65
CA ARG A 17 -16.70 3.89 13.48
C ARG A 17 -18.21 3.96 13.57
N SER A 18 -18.77 5.17 13.63
CA SER A 18 -20.24 5.35 13.70
C SER A 18 -20.99 4.92 12.44
N GLN A 19 -20.32 4.85 11.28
CA GLN A 19 -20.91 4.45 10.00
C GLN A 19 -20.65 2.99 9.64
N LEU A 20 -19.62 2.36 10.20
CA LEU A 20 -19.41 0.92 10.05
C LEU A 20 -20.35 0.16 11.00
N GLY A 21 -21.22 -0.67 10.44
CA GLY A 21 -21.88 -1.71 11.24
C GLY A 21 -20.84 -2.65 11.85
N GLU A 22 -21.01 -3.06 13.11
CA GLU A 22 -20.07 -3.93 13.84
C GLU A 22 -19.74 -5.25 13.11
N SER A 23 -20.59 -5.69 12.18
CA SER A 23 -20.42 -6.93 11.40
C SER A 23 -19.68 -6.77 10.06
N SER A 24 -19.21 -5.55 9.75
CA SER A 24 -18.59 -5.20 8.47
C SER A 24 -17.09 -5.50 8.38
N PHE A 25 -16.41 -5.66 9.51
CA PHE A 25 -14.98 -6.02 9.58
C PHE A 25 -14.69 -6.93 10.76
N THR A 26 -13.51 -7.54 10.75
CA THR A 26 -12.95 -8.21 11.93
C THR A 26 -11.62 -7.55 12.28
N VAL A 27 -11.18 -7.70 13.53
CA VAL A 27 -9.84 -7.27 13.94
C VAL A 27 -8.90 -8.48 13.80
N PRO A 28 -7.80 -8.38 13.04
CA PRO A 28 -6.91 -9.51 12.87
C PRO A 28 -6.10 -9.75 14.14
N ASP A 29 -5.92 -11.01 14.48
CA ASP A 29 -4.97 -11.47 15.48
C ASP A 29 -3.58 -11.74 14.84
N ILE A 30 -2.54 -11.90 15.64
CA ILE A 30 -1.18 -12.29 15.19
C ILE A 30 -1.19 -13.56 14.33
N SER A 31 -2.12 -14.48 14.60
CA SER A 31 -2.26 -15.72 13.81
C SER A 31 -3.01 -15.55 12.49
N THR A 32 -3.62 -14.37 12.26
CA THR A 32 -4.48 -14.12 11.09
C THR A 32 -3.64 -13.93 9.84
N LYS A 33 -3.94 -14.72 8.80
CA LYS A 33 -3.28 -14.59 7.50
C LYS A 33 -3.91 -13.46 6.70
N VAL A 34 -3.12 -12.46 6.36
CA VAL A 34 -3.52 -11.35 5.51
C VAL A 34 -2.87 -11.51 4.15
N PHE A 35 -3.67 -11.77 3.12
CA PHE A 35 -3.19 -11.85 1.74
C PHE A 35 -3.21 -10.44 1.17
N LYS A 36 -2.05 -9.81 0.92
CA LYS A 36 -1.96 -8.43 0.38
C LYS A 36 -1.00 -8.27 -0.80
N GLU A 37 -0.33 -9.35 -1.18
CA GLU A 37 0.74 -9.32 -2.18
C GLU A 37 0.21 -9.48 -3.61
N GLU A 38 -0.90 -10.22 -3.78
CA GLU A 38 -1.45 -10.52 -5.10
C GLU A 38 -2.95 -10.82 -5.07
N CYS A 39 -3.60 -10.69 -6.24
CA CYS A 39 -5.00 -11.06 -6.41
C CYS A 39 -5.19 -12.58 -6.44
N THR A 40 -6.15 -13.08 -5.66
CA THR A 40 -6.50 -14.52 -5.56
C THR A 40 -6.89 -15.17 -6.89
N TYR A 41 -7.44 -14.42 -7.84
CA TYR A 41 -7.90 -14.98 -9.12
C TYR A 41 -6.88 -14.91 -10.26
N CYS A 42 -6.01 -13.90 -10.26
CA CYS A 42 -5.20 -13.58 -11.44
C CYS A 42 -3.77 -13.13 -11.14
N PHE A 43 -3.33 -13.21 -9.87
CA PHE A 43 -1.96 -12.93 -9.46
C PHE A 43 -1.44 -11.53 -9.82
N ARG A 44 -2.34 -10.56 -10.09
CA ARG A 44 -1.95 -9.14 -10.24
C ARG A 44 -1.43 -8.62 -8.90
N THR A 45 -0.42 -7.77 -8.95
CA THR A 45 0.26 -7.18 -7.77
C THR A 45 -0.19 -5.72 -7.53
N PRO A 46 0.17 -5.09 -6.39
CA PRO A 46 -0.19 -3.69 -6.10
C PRO A 46 0.39 -2.67 -7.09
N PHE A 47 1.38 -3.07 -7.88
CA PHE A 47 1.99 -2.26 -8.94
C PHE A 47 1.12 -2.20 -10.20
N HIS A 48 0.12 -3.07 -10.31
CA HIS A 48 -0.81 -3.05 -11.41
C HIS A 48 -1.74 -1.83 -11.32
N GLN A 49 -2.17 -1.30 -12.47
CA GLN A 49 -3.18 -0.25 -12.53
C GLN A 49 -4.43 -0.67 -11.76
N GLY A 50 -4.93 0.22 -10.90
CA GLY A 50 -6.09 -0.03 -10.02
C GLY A 50 -5.74 -0.65 -8.67
N GLY A 51 -4.51 -1.11 -8.45
CA GLY A 51 -4.07 -1.67 -7.16
C GLY A 51 -4.81 -2.95 -6.77
N LEU A 52 -4.79 -3.22 -5.47
CA LEU A 52 -5.39 -4.38 -4.81
C LEU A 52 -6.37 -3.95 -3.72
N PHE A 53 -7.37 -4.78 -3.50
CA PHE A 53 -8.45 -4.57 -2.55
C PHE A 53 -8.48 -5.75 -1.59
N VAL A 54 -8.15 -5.50 -0.32
CA VAL A 54 -8.15 -6.51 0.74
C VAL A 54 -9.47 -6.43 1.51
N CYS A 55 -10.24 -7.50 1.55
CA CYS A 55 -11.48 -7.53 2.32
C CYS A 55 -11.17 -7.49 3.82
N LEU A 56 -11.75 -6.54 4.56
CA LEU A 56 -11.50 -6.38 6.01
C LEU A 56 -12.23 -7.41 6.88
N LYS A 57 -13.01 -8.32 6.26
CA LYS A 57 -13.67 -9.44 6.94
C LYS A 57 -12.92 -10.75 6.77
N THR A 58 -12.42 -11.03 5.55
CA THR A 58 -11.80 -12.31 5.19
C THR A 58 -10.30 -12.23 4.93
N TYR A 59 -9.76 -11.01 4.78
CA TYR A 59 -8.36 -10.72 4.44
C TYR A 59 -7.88 -11.34 3.12
N ALA A 60 -8.82 -11.72 2.25
CA ALA A 60 -8.55 -12.09 0.86
C ALA A 60 -8.36 -10.84 -0.01
N CYS A 61 -7.60 -10.97 -1.09
CA CYS A 61 -7.16 -9.86 -1.92
C CYS A 61 -7.59 -10.00 -3.38
N PHE A 62 -8.12 -8.90 -3.92
CA PHE A 62 -8.71 -8.85 -5.25
C PHE A 62 -8.17 -7.65 -6.02
N CYS A 63 -7.89 -7.80 -7.31
CA CYS A 63 -7.65 -6.64 -8.16
C CYS A 63 -8.96 -5.92 -8.47
N TYR A 64 -8.85 -4.70 -9.00
CA TYR A 64 -9.99 -3.85 -9.38
C TYR A 64 -11.09 -4.58 -10.19
N THR A 65 -10.74 -5.49 -11.09
CA THR A 65 -11.72 -6.22 -11.91
C THR A 65 -12.44 -7.36 -11.18
N HIS A 66 -11.87 -7.87 -10.09
CA HIS A 66 -12.42 -9.04 -9.36
C HIS A 66 -13.05 -8.67 -8.02
N VAL A 67 -12.77 -7.48 -7.48
CA VAL A 67 -13.35 -7.04 -6.20
C VAL A 67 -14.88 -6.93 -6.28
N GLY A 68 -15.42 -6.44 -7.40
CA GLY A 68 -16.87 -6.36 -7.61
C GLY A 68 -17.54 -7.74 -7.61
N LEU A 69 -16.98 -8.69 -8.37
CA LEU A 69 -17.45 -10.07 -8.39
C LEU A 69 -17.47 -10.70 -6.99
N TYR A 70 -16.40 -10.48 -6.21
CA TYR A 70 -16.34 -10.98 -4.84
C TYR A 70 -17.32 -10.28 -3.90
N ALA A 71 -17.49 -8.96 -4.03
CA ALA A 71 -18.43 -8.18 -3.23
C ALA A 71 -19.87 -8.64 -3.44
N GLU A 72 -20.26 -8.88 -4.70
CA GLU A 72 -21.58 -9.41 -5.06
C GLU A 72 -21.82 -10.82 -4.50
N GLN A 73 -20.81 -11.70 -4.58
CA GLN A 73 -20.93 -13.09 -4.11
C GLN A 73 -20.94 -13.22 -2.58
N SER A 74 -20.13 -12.41 -1.89
CA SER A 74 -19.93 -12.52 -0.45
C SER A 74 -20.78 -11.55 0.38
N GLY A 75 -21.33 -10.50 -0.25
CA GLY A 75 -22.03 -9.42 0.43
C GLY A 75 -21.10 -8.49 1.23
N ASN A 76 -19.79 -8.63 1.11
CA ASN A 76 -18.83 -7.77 1.79
C ASN A 76 -18.66 -6.46 1.01
N THR A 77 -18.79 -5.33 1.71
CA THR A 77 -18.74 -3.98 1.10
C THR A 77 -17.54 -3.16 1.52
N LEU A 78 -16.73 -3.70 2.44
CA LEU A 78 -15.63 -2.99 3.09
C LEU A 78 -14.27 -3.56 2.67
N PHE A 79 -13.47 -2.72 2.01
CA PHE A 79 -12.18 -3.12 1.47
C PHE A 79 -11.09 -2.09 1.77
N LEU A 80 -9.89 -2.59 2.02
CA LEU A 80 -8.67 -1.80 2.07
C LEU A 80 -8.06 -1.76 0.67
N HIS A 81 -8.03 -0.59 0.06
CA HIS A 81 -7.34 -0.35 -1.21
C HIS A 81 -5.84 -0.11 -0.96
N VAL A 82 -5.02 -0.95 -1.58
CA VAL A 82 -3.57 -0.94 -1.49
C VAL A 82 -3.03 -0.79 -2.91
N PHE A 83 -2.34 0.31 -3.18
CA PHE A 83 -1.69 0.51 -4.47
C PHE A 83 -0.28 1.07 -4.30
N SER A 84 0.61 0.64 -5.20
CA SER A 84 1.99 1.08 -5.20
C SER A 84 2.25 1.95 -6.43
N ARG A 85 2.79 3.14 -6.19
CA ARG A 85 3.25 4.06 -7.24
C ARG A 85 4.77 4.11 -7.24
N LYS A 86 5.36 4.01 -8.43
CA LYS A 86 6.76 4.39 -8.66
C LYS A 86 6.84 5.92 -8.56
N VAL A 87 7.67 6.41 -7.64
CA VAL A 87 7.96 7.84 -7.52
C VAL A 87 9.36 8.03 -8.09
N ASP A 88 9.46 8.83 -9.14
CA ASP A 88 10.75 9.29 -9.65
C ASP A 88 11.18 10.48 -8.77
N LEU A 89 12.38 10.38 -8.18
CA LEU A 89 12.95 11.42 -7.34
C LEU A 89 13.53 12.53 -8.23
N GLU A 90 12.66 13.42 -8.71
CA GLU A 90 13.07 14.69 -9.31
C GLU A 90 12.36 15.83 -8.57
N SER A 91 12.90 16.23 -7.41
CA SER A 91 12.82 17.59 -6.81
C SER A 91 13.13 17.57 -5.32
N GLU A 92 14.42 17.64 -4.99
CA GLU A 92 14.83 18.54 -3.91
C GLU A 92 15.75 19.57 -4.55
N GLU A 93 15.40 20.83 -4.32
CA GLU A 93 15.99 22.02 -4.91
C GLU A 93 17.44 22.16 -4.41
N GLU A 94 18.43 21.78 -5.22
CA GLU A 94 19.82 22.22 -5.03
C GLU A 94 19.95 23.68 -5.50
N SER A 95 19.42 24.60 -4.68
CA SER A 95 19.94 25.95 -4.58
C SER A 95 21.08 25.96 -3.56
N ASP A 96 22.27 25.50 -3.95
CA ASP A 96 23.54 26.21 -3.74
C ASP A 96 24.66 25.43 -4.43
N GLY A 97 25.52 26.12 -5.18
CA GLY A 97 26.50 25.48 -6.03
C GLY A 97 27.72 24.95 -5.29
N GLU A 98 28.13 23.70 -5.55
CA GLU A 98 29.55 23.30 -5.63
C GLU A 98 29.72 21.89 -6.24
N PRO A 99 30.88 21.56 -6.83
CA PRO A 99 30.98 20.68 -7.99
C PRO A 99 31.07 19.19 -7.67
N LYS A 100 30.65 18.41 -8.68
CA LYS A 100 30.70 16.96 -8.80
C LYS A 100 32.13 16.42 -8.65
N ASP A 101 32.56 16.12 -7.43
CA ASP A 101 33.85 15.47 -7.21
C ASP A 101 33.75 13.97 -6.88
N LYS A 102 34.02 13.20 -7.95
CA LYS A 102 34.89 12.00 -7.96
C LYS A 102 34.49 10.85 -7.03
N ILE A 103 33.52 10.05 -7.48
CA ILE A 103 33.44 8.64 -7.09
C ILE A 103 34.72 7.92 -7.58
N THR A 104 35.59 7.55 -6.65
CA THR A 104 36.73 6.65 -6.89
C THR A 104 36.21 5.26 -7.23
N ARG A 105 36.48 4.84 -8.46
CA ARG A 105 36.24 3.49 -8.98
C ARG A 105 36.87 2.43 -8.06
N LEU A 106 36.04 1.65 -7.38
CA LEU A 106 36.42 0.32 -6.91
C LEU A 106 35.72 -0.70 -7.82
N ALA A 107 36.53 -1.38 -8.63
CA ALA A 107 36.08 -2.35 -9.60
C ALA A 107 35.75 -3.69 -8.93
N ILE A 108 34.53 -4.17 -9.09
CA ILE A 108 34.22 -5.60 -9.14
C ILE A 108 33.35 -5.79 -10.39
N GLY A 109 33.93 -6.44 -11.40
CA GLY A 109 33.32 -6.55 -12.72
C GLY A 109 32.07 -7.43 -12.72
N VAL A 110 30.93 -6.80 -13.01
CA VAL A 110 29.82 -7.32 -13.81
C VAL A 110 29.08 -6.12 -14.42
N ASP A 111 28.81 -6.17 -15.72
CA ASP A 111 28.25 -5.08 -16.56
C ASP A 111 26.73 -4.92 -16.35
N SER A 112 26.30 -4.83 -15.08
CA SER A 112 24.88 -4.75 -14.70
C SER A 112 24.70 -3.73 -13.59
N GLY A 113 24.76 -2.45 -13.93
CA GLY A 113 24.43 -1.35 -13.03
C GLY A 113 22.93 -1.34 -12.71
N PHE A 114 22.56 -1.79 -11.50
CA PHE A 114 21.24 -1.50 -10.94
C PHE A 114 21.27 -0.10 -10.33
N ASP A 115 20.57 0.86 -10.93
CA ASP A 115 20.27 2.14 -10.28
C ASP A 115 19.47 1.89 -9.00
N THR A 116 20.11 2.09 -7.84
CA THR A 116 19.56 1.82 -6.51
C THR A 116 18.62 2.89 -5.97
N LYS A 117 18.16 3.84 -6.81
CA LYS A 117 17.29 4.95 -6.39
C LYS A 117 15.87 4.88 -6.97
N LYS A 118 15.26 3.69 -6.95
CA LYS A 118 13.81 3.53 -7.22
C LYS A 118 13.13 3.12 -5.93
N PHE A 119 12.46 4.07 -5.26
CA PHE A 119 11.63 3.77 -4.11
C PHE A 119 10.16 3.61 -4.53
N SER A 120 9.51 2.56 -4.06
CA SER A 120 8.08 2.37 -4.27
C SER A 120 7.31 3.01 -3.11
N SER A 121 6.50 4.01 -3.40
CA SER A 121 5.55 4.55 -2.42
C SER A 121 4.33 3.64 -2.30
N LEU A 122 4.00 3.21 -1.08
CA LEU A 122 2.79 2.43 -0.79
C LEU A 122 1.70 3.39 -0.32
N HIS A 123 0.59 3.43 -1.04
CA HIS A 123 -0.59 4.20 -0.65
C HIS A 123 -1.67 3.25 -0.14
N ILE A 124 -2.18 3.54 1.04
CA ILE A 124 -3.21 2.75 1.72
C ILE A 124 -4.44 3.64 1.89
N ARG A 125 -5.58 3.20 1.36
CA ARG A 125 -6.85 3.93 1.43
C ARG A 125 -7.98 2.97 1.78
N LEU A 126 -8.90 3.42 2.63
CA LEU A 126 -10.09 2.64 2.99
C LEU A 126 -11.23 2.98 2.04
N GLU A 127 -11.74 1.98 1.33
CA GLU A 127 -12.78 2.13 0.33
C GLU A 127 -14.08 1.42 0.77
N TYR A 128 -15.19 2.10 0.55
CA TYR A 128 -16.55 1.69 0.93
C TYR A 128 -17.40 1.53 -0.31
N ASN A 129 -18.28 0.53 -0.31
CA ASN A 129 -19.26 0.35 -1.38
C ASN A 129 -18.56 0.30 -2.75
N VAL A 130 -17.59 -0.60 -2.88
CA VAL A 130 -16.86 -0.79 -4.14
C VAL A 130 -17.85 -1.24 -5.21
N GLN A 131 -18.24 -0.31 -6.09
CA GLN A 131 -19.08 -0.55 -7.26
C GLN A 131 -18.18 -0.70 -8.48
N ALA A 132 -18.39 -1.77 -9.26
CA ALA A 132 -17.66 -2.04 -10.49
C ALA A 132 -18.12 -1.15 -11.65
#